data_AF-I4HXZ1-F1
#
_entry.id   AF-I4HXZ1-F1
#
_cell.length_a   1.000
_cell.length_b   1.000
_cell.length_c   1.000
_cell.angle_alpha   90.00
_cell.angle_beta   90.00
_cell.angle_gamma   90.00
#
_symmetry.space_group_name_H-M   'P 1'
#
loop_
_entity.id
_entity.type
_entity.pdbx_description
1 polymer ?
#
loop_
_entity_poly.entity_id
_entity_poly.type
_entity_poly.pdbx_seq_one_letter_code
_entity_poly.pdbx_strand_id
1 'polypeptide(L)'
;MNSTFKFKLIQALNKKNGNKGFTLIELLVVVIIIGVLAAIALPNLLGQVAKGRQAEARNNLGTINRAQQAHRLETGTFGTFSTATASNQLPVSIQAQYYDYPNSVLPTTTSSVNNANAISTYNNDIRDYSAAVNQSTDGVFNAIICEALTPNLTADAATNATTCNAGKKLQ
;
A
#
# COMPACT_ATOMS: atom_id res chain seq x y z
N MET A 1 -2.21 -70.73 -39.54
CA MET A 1 -2.41 -69.26 -39.54
C MET A 1 -1.19 -68.60 -40.17
N ASN A 2 -1.41 -67.82 -41.23
CA ASN A 2 -0.40 -67.25 -42.11
C ASN A 2 0.53 -66.27 -41.34
N SER A 3 1.80 -66.65 -41.14
CA SER A 3 2.79 -65.92 -40.34
C SER A 3 3.10 -64.51 -40.87
N THR A 4 2.82 -64.28 -42.15
CA THR A 4 2.98 -63.01 -42.83
C THR A 4 2.06 -61.90 -42.29
N PHE A 5 0.87 -62.26 -41.80
CA PHE A 5 -0.09 -61.30 -41.23
C PHE A 5 0.35 -60.82 -39.84
N LYS A 6 0.88 -61.72 -39.01
CA LYS A 6 1.47 -61.37 -37.71
C LYS A 6 2.64 -60.40 -37.86
N PHE A 7 3.48 -60.59 -38.88
CA PHE A 7 4.62 -59.71 -39.14
C PHE A 7 4.20 -58.30 -39.56
N LYS A 8 3.20 -58.17 -40.46
CA LYS A 8 2.63 -56.86 -40.84
C LYS A 8 1.90 -56.17 -39.69
N LEU A 9 1.22 -56.92 -38.81
CA LEU A 9 0.51 -56.37 -37.65
C LEU A 9 1.49 -55.82 -36.59
N ILE A 10 2.58 -56.52 -36.31
CA ILE A 10 3.63 -56.04 -35.40
C ILE A 10 4.34 -54.81 -35.98
N GLN A 11 4.55 -54.76 -37.29
CA GLN A 11 5.16 -53.61 -37.97
C GLN A 11 4.25 -52.36 -37.97
N ALA A 12 2.92 -52.54 -38.03
CA ALA A 12 1.95 -51.46 -37.89
C ALA A 12 1.83 -50.94 -36.44
N LEU A 13 2.00 -51.81 -35.44
CA LEU A 13 1.99 -51.44 -34.02
C LEU A 13 3.29 -50.77 -33.54
N ASN A 14 4.40 -50.93 -34.28
CA ASN A 14 5.66 -50.19 -34.06
C ASN A 14 5.74 -48.88 -34.87
N LYS A 15 4.61 -48.39 -35.39
CA LYS A 15 4.50 -47.02 -35.91
C LYS A 15 4.54 -46.07 -34.71
N LYS A 16 5.76 -45.89 -34.20
CA LYS A 16 6.15 -44.98 -33.13
C LYS A 16 5.42 -43.66 -33.35
N ASN A 17 4.40 -43.40 -32.53
CA ASN A 17 3.83 -42.07 -32.41
C ASN A 17 5.02 -41.15 -32.12
N GLY A 18 5.35 -40.30 -33.09
CA GLY A 18 6.51 -39.44 -32.99
C GLY A 18 6.30 -38.53 -31.80
N ASN A 19 6.96 -38.82 -30.69
CA ASN A 19 7.15 -37.87 -29.60
C ASN A 19 7.85 -36.67 -30.22
N LYS A 20 7.06 -35.69 -30.67
CA LYS A 20 7.54 -34.37 -31.07
C LYS A 20 8.06 -33.73 -29.78
N GLY A 21 9.35 -33.90 -29.53
CA GLY A 21 10.03 -33.21 -28.44
C GLY A 21 9.96 -31.70 -28.67
N PHE A 22 9.86 -30.96 -27.58
CA PHE A 22 9.95 -29.50 -27.62
C PHE A 22 11.30 -29.11 -28.21
N THR A 23 11.31 -28.25 -29.23
CA THR A 23 12.56 -27.79 -29.83
C THR A 23 13.21 -26.71 -28.95
N LEU A 24 14.54 -26.66 -28.91
CA LEU A 24 15.25 -25.60 -28.18
C LEU A 24 14.89 -24.20 -28.69
N ILE A 25 14.61 -24.08 -29.99
CA ILE A 25 14.22 -22.81 -30.59
C ILE A 25 12.82 -22.37 -30.16
N GLU A 26 11.87 -23.30 -29.98
CA GLU A 26 10.55 -22.97 -29.42
C GLU A 26 10.67 -22.42 -28.00
N LEU A 27 11.49 -23.05 -27.14
CA LEU A 27 11.69 -22.51 -25.78
C LEU A 27 12.40 -21.15 -25.80
N LEU A 28 13.35 -20.97 -26.71
CA LEU A 28 14.11 -19.73 -26.85
C LEU A 28 13.20 -18.55 -27.22
N VAL A 29 12.30 -18.72 -28.19
CA VAL A 29 11.36 -17.66 -28.57
C VAL A 29 10.41 -17.33 -27.42
N VAL A 30 9.94 -18.33 -26.67
CA VAL A 30 9.02 -18.12 -25.54
C VAL A 30 9.68 -17.30 -24.43
N VAL A 31 10.92 -17.62 -24.02
CA VAL A 31 11.60 -16.85 -22.98
C VAL A 31 11.94 -15.43 -23.43
N ILE A 32 12.20 -15.21 -24.72
CA ILE A 32 12.38 -13.87 -25.29
C ILE A 32 11.09 -13.06 -25.16
N ILE A 33 9.94 -13.63 -25.55
CA ILE A 33 8.65 -12.93 -25.47
C ILE A 33 8.31 -12.61 -24.01
N ILE A 34 8.44 -13.59 -23.09
CA ILE A 34 8.21 -13.38 -21.65
C ILE A 34 9.18 -12.32 -21.10
N GLY A 35 10.44 -12.32 -21.53
CA GLY A 35 11.44 -11.33 -21.13
C GLY A 35 11.06 -9.90 -21.53
N VAL A 36 10.59 -9.70 -22.75
CA VAL A 36 10.12 -8.37 -23.23
C VAL A 36 8.90 -7.91 -22.45
N LEU A 37 7.92 -8.80 -22.23
CA LEU A 37 6.71 -8.47 -21.47
C LEU A 37 7.04 -8.13 -20.01
N ALA A 38 7.93 -8.90 -19.38
CA ALA A 38 8.36 -8.66 -18.00
C ALA A 38 9.08 -7.32 -17.85
N ALA A 39 9.95 -6.95 -18.80
CA ALA A 39 10.69 -5.67 -18.76
C ALA A 39 9.75 -4.44 -18.76
N ILE A 40 8.64 -4.51 -19.50
CA ILE A 40 7.65 -3.42 -19.56
C ILE A 40 6.72 -3.45 -18.36
N ALA A 41 6.28 -4.64 -17.93
CA ALA A 41 5.27 -4.78 -16.89
C ALA A 41 5.80 -4.55 -15.47
N LEU A 42 7.05 -4.94 -15.19
CA LEU A 42 7.62 -4.90 -13.85
C LEU A 42 7.66 -3.49 -13.21
N PRO A 43 8.13 -2.41 -13.87
CA PRO A 43 8.16 -1.09 -13.24
C PRO A 43 6.76 -0.58 -12.88
N ASN A 44 5.76 -0.87 -13.72
CA ASN A 44 4.38 -0.50 -13.45
C ASN A 44 3.83 -1.28 -12.25
N LEU A 45 4.10 -2.59 -12.17
CA LEU A 45 3.68 -3.42 -11.04
C LEU A 45 4.27 -2.92 -9.71
N LEU A 46 5.57 -2.58 -9.68
CA LEU A 46 6.21 -2.06 -8.47
C LEU A 46 5.55 -0.74 -8.00
N GLY A 47 5.25 0.17 -8.93
CA GLY A 47 4.54 1.41 -8.61
C GLY A 47 3.12 1.17 -8.07
N GLN A 48 2.41 0.15 -8.55
CA GLN A 48 1.09 -0.23 -8.02
C GLN A 48 1.19 -0.83 -6.61
N VAL A 49 2.19 -1.66 -6.36
CA VAL A 49 2.45 -2.21 -5.01
C VAL A 49 2.75 -1.07 -4.03
N ALA A 50 3.59 -0.11 -4.40
CA ALA A 50 3.87 1.07 -3.57
C ALA A 50 2.60 1.89 -3.27
N LYS A 51 1.73 2.11 -4.27
CA LYS A 51 0.42 2.76 -4.06
C LYS A 51 -0.49 1.96 -3.12
N GLY A 52 -0.50 0.63 -3.25
CA GLY A 52 -1.25 -0.27 -2.35
C GLY A 52 -0.78 -0.14 -0.90
N ARG A 53 0.54 -0.10 -0.69
CA ARG A 53 1.14 0.16 0.63
C ARG A 53 0.74 1.54 1.17
N GLN A 54 0.79 2.57 0.32
CA GLN A 54 0.40 3.94 0.70
C GLN A 54 -1.10 4.10 1.04
N ALA A 55 -1.97 3.22 0.52
CA ALA A 55 -3.38 3.21 0.88
C ALA A 55 -3.62 2.89 2.36
N GLU A 56 -2.73 2.11 2.99
CA GLU A 56 -2.77 1.84 4.44
C GLU A 56 -2.71 3.14 5.25
N ALA A 57 -1.69 3.97 5.00
CA ALA A 57 -1.52 5.24 5.71
C ALA A 57 -2.75 6.14 5.55
N ARG A 58 -3.26 6.30 4.32
CA ARG A 58 -4.44 7.13 4.05
C ARG A 58 -5.67 6.64 4.79
N ASN A 59 -5.91 5.33 4.82
CA ASN A 59 -7.06 4.74 5.49
C ASN A 59 -6.94 4.85 7.03
N ASN A 60 -5.77 4.55 7.57
CA ASN A 60 -5.49 4.62 9.00
C ASN A 60 -5.58 6.06 9.50
N LEU A 61 -4.95 7.02 8.83
CA LEU A 61 -5.05 8.44 9.18
C LEU A 61 -6.48 8.96 9.06
N GLY A 62 -7.23 8.54 8.04
CA GLY A 62 -8.65 8.86 7.92
C GLY A 62 -9.48 8.31 9.08
N THR A 63 -9.15 7.11 9.57
CA THR A 63 -9.81 6.49 10.73
C THR A 63 -9.45 7.22 12.02
N ILE A 64 -8.18 7.59 12.20
CA ILE A 64 -7.73 8.42 13.33
C ILE A 64 -8.47 9.76 13.32
N ASN A 65 -8.55 10.46 12.19
CA ASN A 65 -9.27 11.74 12.09
C ASN A 65 -10.74 11.63 12.49
N ARG A 66 -11.43 10.55 12.11
CA ARG A 66 -12.82 10.31 12.52
C ARG A 66 -12.92 10.02 14.02
N ALA A 67 -12.03 9.19 14.55
CA ALA A 67 -11.97 8.88 15.97
C ALA A 67 -11.69 10.13 16.80
N GLN A 68 -10.83 11.03 16.32
CA GLN A 68 -10.52 12.32 16.94
C GLN A 68 -11.74 13.24 17.02
N GLN A 69 -12.53 13.31 15.94
CA GLN A 69 -13.78 14.09 15.94
C GLN A 69 -14.78 13.52 16.94
N ALA A 70 -14.97 12.19 16.95
CA ALA A 70 -15.85 11.53 17.92
C ALA A 70 -15.39 11.77 19.36
N HIS A 71 -14.10 11.59 19.64
CA HIS A 71 -13.53 11.83 20.97
C HIS A 71 -13.73 13.30 21.40
N ARG A 72 -13.51 14.27 20.49
CA ARG A 72 -13.72 15.69 20.78
C ARG A 72 -15.17 16.04 21.09
N LEU A 73 -16.12 15.35 20.46
CA LEU A 73 -17.55 15.49 20.73
C LEU A 73 -17.93 14.93 22.10
N GLU A 74 -17.26 13.87 22.56
CA GLU A 74 -17.53 13.22 23.85
C GLU A 74 -16.85 13.93 25.03
N THR A 75 -15.57 14.29 24.90
CA THR A 75 -14.73 14.74 26.03
C THR A 75 -14.45 16.23 26.02
N GLY A 76 -14.73 16.93 24.93
CA GLY A 76 -14.42 18.35 24.82
C GLY A 76 -12.95 18.64 24.46
N THR A 77 -12.11 17.62 24.25
CA THR A 77 -10.71 17.77 23.83
C THR A 77 -10.32 16.74 22.77
N PHE A 78 -9.29 17.02 21.96
CA PHE A 78 -8.71 15.99 21.11
C PHE A 78 -7.83 15.03 21.91
N GLY A 79 -7.77 13.77 21.50
CA GLY A 79 -7.07 12.71 22.24
C GLY A 79 -5.70 12.41 21.65
N THR A 80 -4.80 11.87 22.46
CA THR A 80 -3.50 11.39 21.98
C THR A 80 -3.70 10.03 21.35
N PHE A 81 -3.41 9.91 20.06
CA PHE A 81 -3.35 8.62 19.39
C PHE A 81 -2.08 7.90 19.81
N SER A 82 -2.06 6.58 19.89
CA SER A 82 -0.81 5.82 20.00
C SER A 82 -1.07 4.41 19.50
N THR A 83 -0.08 3.84 18.81
CA THR A 83 -0.11 2.41 18.46
C THR A 83 0.04 1.52 19.70
N ALA A 84 0.62 2.04 20.78
CA ALA A 84 0.69 1.37 22.08
C ALA A 84 -0.58 1.64 22.90
N THR A 85 -1.31 0.57 23.23
CA THR A 85 -2.61 0.63 23.93
C THR A 85 -2.56 1.41 25.25
N ALA A 86 -1.43 1.38 25.97
CA ALA A 86 -1.31 2.01 27.28
C ALA A 86 -1.36 3.55 27.26
N SER A 87 -1.10 4.18 26.11
CA SER A 87 -1.05 5.65 25.97
C SER A 87 -2.04 6.18 24.93
N ASN A 88 -2.87 5.29 24.37
CA ASN A 88 -3.86 5.66 23.37
C ASN A 88 -5.16 6.11 24.05
N GLN A 89 -5.55 7.37 23.84
CA GLN A 89 -6.79 7.93 24.38
C GLN A 89 -7.98 7.76 23.43
N LEU A 90 -7.74 7.25 22.21
CA LEU A 90 -8.79 7.02 21.23
C LEU A 90 -9.22 5.55 21.21
N PRO A 91 -10.53 5.28 21.01
CA PRO A 91 -11.06 3.93 20.86
C PRO A 91 -10.79 3.36 19.45
N VAL A 92 -9.55 3.51 18.96
CA VAL A 92 -9.13 3.02 17.64
C VAL A 92 -7.81 2.28 17.77
N SER A 93 -7.75 1.09 17.19
CA SER A 93 -6.51 0.35 16.95
C SER A 93 -6.32 0.20 15.45
N ILE A 94 -5.09 0.42 14.99
CA ILE A 94 -4.71 0.24 13.59
C ILE A 94 -3.67 -0.86 13.51
N GLN A 95 -3.70 -1.62 12.42
CA GLN A 95 -2.63 -2.54 12.08
C GLN A 95 -1.66 -1.76 11.18
N ALA A 96 -0.48 -1.47 11.71
CA ALA A 96 0.58 -0.79 10.99
C ALA A 96 1.56 -1.84 10.46
N GLN A 97 1.79 -1.88 9.16
CA GLN A 97 2.75 -2.81 8.52
C GLN A 97 3.86 -2.07 7.77
N TYR A 98 3.52 -0.97 7.09
CA TYR A 98 4.47 -0.20 6.28
C TYR A 98 4.83 1.16 6.89
N TYR A 99 4.06 1.60 7.89
CA TYR A 99 4.19 2.92 8.49
C TYR A 99 4.37 2.82 10.00
N ASP A 100 5.07 3.78 10.56
CA ASP A 100 5.03 4.11 11.97
C ASP A 100 4.17 5.36 12.17
N TYR A 101 3.54 5.48 13.33
CA TYR A 101 2.64 6.58 13.66
C TYR A 101 3.16 7.33 14.90
N PRO A 102 4.20 8.16 14.74
CA PRO A 102 4.77 8.87 15.87
C PRO A 102 3.83 10.00 16.33
N ASN A 103 3.82 10.24 17.64
CA ASN A 103 3.16 11.38 18.26
C ASN A 103 4.08 12.60 18.25
N SER A 104 4.43 13.07 17.06
CA SER A 104 5.31 14.23 16.87
C SER A 104 4.69 15.55 17.34
N VAL A 105 3.36 15.63 17.43
CA VAL A 105 2.62 16.79 17.91
C VAL A 105 1.56 16.33 18.89
N LEU A 106 1.61 16.84 20.12
CA LEU A 106 0.56 16.55 21.10
C LEU A 106 -0.75 17.24 20.70
N PRO A 107 -1.90 16.56 20.87
CA PRO A 107 -3.19 17.15 20.61
C PRO A 107 -3.42 18.37 21.52
N THR A 108 -4.04 19.40 20.97
CA THR A 108 -4.50 20.58 21.70
C THR A 108 -6.02 20.51 21.87
N THR A 109 -6.59 21.48 22.57
CA THR A 109 -8.05 21.61 22.72
C THR A 109 -8.78 21.83 21.39
N THR A 110 -8.08 22.31 20.37
CA THR A 110 -8.65 22.74 19.08
C THR A 110 -8.12 21.98 17.88
N SER A 111 -7.02 21.23 18.03
CA SER A 111 -6.41 20.50 16.91
C SER A 111 -5.69 19.23 17.32
N SER A 112 -5.63 18.25 16.43
CA SER A 112 -4.74 17.08 16.52
C SER A 112 -4.05 16.86 15.18
N VAL A 113 -2.76 16.57 15.22
CA VAL A 113 -1.96 16.22 14.04
C VAL A 113 -1.34 14.85 14.29
N ASN A 114 -1.48 13.96 13.30
CA ASN A 114 -0.96 12.61 13.37
C ASN A 114 -0.15 12.34 12.10
N ASN A 115 1.02 11.76 12.27
CA ASN A 115 1.91 11.42 11.17
C ASN A 115 1.84 9.93 10.89
N ALA A 116 2.08 9.56 9.64
CA ALA A 116 2.35 8.20 9.21
C ALA A 116 3.65 8.24 8.40
N ASN A 117 4.74 7.85 9.04
CA ASN A 117 6.08 7.89 8.46
C ASN A 117 6.41 6.48 7.95
N ALA A 118 6.92 6.38 6.73
CA ALA A 118 7.35 5.10 6.19
C ALA A 118 8.46 4.49 7.06
N ILE A 119 8.33 3.21 7.40
CA ILE A 119 9.40 2.53 8.15
C ILE A 119 10.69 2.47 7.31
N SER A 120 11.85 2.36 7.95
CA SER A 120 13.16 2.44 7.30
C SER A 120 13.37 1.46 6.14
N THR A 121 12.67 0.33 6.12
CA THR A 121 12.70 -0.64 5.01
C THR A 121 12.06 -0.12 3.73
N TYR A 122 11.08 0.78 3.83
CA TYR A 122 10.27 1.26 2.71
C TYR A 122 10.36 2.78 2.47
N ASN A 123 11.13 3.51 3.28
CA ASN A 123 11.26 4.98 3.20
C ASN A 123 11.70 5.53 1.83
N ASN A 124 12.38 4.72 1.01
CA ASN A 124 12.77 5.04 -0.36
C ASN A 124 11.70 4.72 -1.43
N ASP A 125 10.70 3.90 -1.11
CA ASP A 125 9.69 3.38 -2.05
C ASP A 125 8.32 4.04 -1.86
N ILE A 126 7.94 4.32 -0.61
CA ILE A 126 6.66 4.92 -0.25
C ILE A 126 6.86 6.30 0.38
N ARG A 127 5.81 7.11 0.34
CA ARG A 127 5.80 8.51 0.79
C ARG A 127 5.25 8.60 2.21
N ASP A 128 5.74 9.57 2.97
CA ASP A 128 5.16 9.89 4.28
C ASP A 128 3.82 10.61 4.11
N TYR A 129 2.98 10.48 5.13
CA TYR A 129 1.69 11.14 5.21
C TYR A 129 1.53 11.82 6.57
N SER A 130 0.70 12.84 6.59
CA SER A 130 0.24 13.45 7.82
C SER A 130 -1.22 13.82 7.69
N ALA A 131 -1.91 13.85 8.81
CA ALA A 131 -3.29 14.24 8.88
C ALA A 131 -3.51 15.17 10.05
N ALA A 132 -4.30 16.19 9.82
CA ALA A 132 -4.71 17.13 10.84
C ALA A 132 -6.23 17.14 10.92
N VAL A 133 -6.71 17.32 12.14
CA VAL A 133 -8.11 17.64 12.41
C VAL A 133 -8.15 18.84 13.34
N ASN A 134 -9.05 19.77 13.04
CA ASN A 134 -9.26 20.99 13.79
C ASN A 134 -10.75 21.22 13.99
N GLN A 135 -11.12 21.87 15.09
CA GLN A 135 -12.46 22.40 15.29
C GLN A 135 -12.40 23.93 15.32
N SER A 136 -13.13 24.58 14.41
CA SER A 136 -13.31 26.04 14.40
C SER A 136 -14.14 26.49 15.61
N THR A 137 -14.09 27.78 15.93
CA THR A 137 -14.91 28.41 16.98
C THR A 137 -16.41 28.23 16.75
N ASP A 138 -16.81 28.03 15.48
CA ASP A 138 -18.20 27.79 15.09
C ASP A 138 -18.64 26.32 15.28
N GLY A 139 -17.77 25.47 15.87
CA GLY A 139 -18.02 24.05 16.10
C GLY A 139 -17.81 23.15 14.88
N VAL A 140 -17.45 23.73 13.73
CA VAL A 140 -17.20 23.00 12.47
C VAL A 140 -15.87 22.26 12.54
N PHE A 141 -15.88 20.97 12.18
CA PHE A 141 -14.67 20.17 12.02
C PHE A 141 -14.07 20.34 10.62
N ASN A 142 -12.77 20.59 10.58
CA ASN A 142 -11.95 20.51 9.38
C ASN A 142 -10.98 19.35 9.54
N ALA A 143 -10.81 18.55 8.49
CA ALA A 143 -9.85 17.47 8.47
C ALA A 143 -9.15 17.44 7.12
N ILE A 144 -7.83 17.20 7.13
CA ILE A 144 -7.03 17.09 5.92
C ILE A 144 -6.07 15.91 6.00
N ILE A 145 -5.65 15.44 4.83
CA ILE A 145 -4.54 14.50 4.68
C ILE A 145 -3.55 15.08 3.68
N CYS A 146 -2.28 15.11 4.08
CA CYS A 146 -1.14 15.58 3.34
C CYS A 146 -0.24 14.42 2.93
N GLU A 147 0.26 14.44 1.71
CA GLU A 147 1.25 13.49 1.20
C GLU A 147 2.59 14.18 0.94
N ALA A 148 3.70 13.50 1.22
CA ALA A 148 5.02 14.02 0.92
C ALA A 148 5.27 14.11 -0.61
N LEU A 149 6.06 15.10 -1.03
CA LEU A 149 6.39 15.35 -2.45
C LEU A 149 7.32 14.30 -3.06
N THR A 150 8.12 13.62 -2.24
CA THR A 150 8.94 12.45 -2.62
C THR A 150 9.06 11.50 -1.42
N PRO A 151 9.48 10.23 -1.63
CA PRO A 151 9.94 9.37 -0.54
C PRO A 151 11.07 10.03 0.27
N ASN A 152 11.25 9.64 1.54
CA ASN A 152 12.16 10.23 2.53
C ASN A 152 11.99 11.73 2.85
N LEU A 153 10.89 12.36 2.42
CA LEU A 153 10.50 13.68 2.89
C LEU A 153 9.32 13.53 3.83
N THR A 154 9.29 14.36 4.86
CA THR A 154 8.16 14.41 5.78
C THR A 154 6.99 15.15 5.13
N ALA A 155 5.78 14.64 5.38
CA ALA A 155 4.55 15.38 5.15
C ALA A 155 4.18 16.12 6.43
N ASP A 156 3.81 17.39 6.34
CA ASP A 156 3.38 18.19 7.49
C ASP A 156 2.03 18.84 7.22
N ALA A 157 1.03 18.43 7.99
CA ALA A 157 -0.33 18.94 7.93
C ALA A 157 -0.45 20.09 8.93
N ALA A 158 -0.92 21.25 8.46
CA ALA A 158 -1.08 22.39 9.34
C ALA A 158 -2.11 22.10 10.44
N THR A 159 -1.86 22.61 11.65
CA THR A 159 -2.72 22.42 12.82
C THR A 159 -4.13 22.99 12.65
N ASN A 160 -4.32 23.94 11.72
CA ASN A 160 -5.61 24.48 11.32
C ASN A 160 -6.42 23.54 10.41
N ALA A 161 -5.86 22.38 10.05
CA ALA A 161 -6.45 21.38 9.17
C ALA A 161 -7.04 21.96 7.85
N THR A 162 -6.36 22.93 7.24
CA THR A 162 -6.78 23.48 5.93
C THR A 162 -5.69 23.38 4.86
N THR A 163 -4.42 23.44 5.25
CA THR A 163 -3.25 23.42 4.35
C THR A 163 -2.21 22.38 4.77
N CYS A 164 -1.35 22.00 3.83
CA CYS A 164 -0.14 21.25 4.13
C CYS A 164 1.03 22.23 4.20
N ASN A 165 1.75 22.28 5.32
CA ASN A 165 2.98 23.05 5.45
C ASN A 165 4.09 22.47 4.57
N ALA A 166 4.13 21.13 4.49
CA ALA A 166 5.01 20.38 3.62
C ALA A 166 4.22 19.25 2.95
N GLY A 167 4.37 19.14 1.63
CA GLY A 167 3.65 18.14 0.86
C GLY A 167 2.46 18.70 0.07
N LYS A 168 1.67 17.78 -0.48
CA LYS A 168 0.48 18.06 -1.26
C LYS A 168 -0.77 17.63 -0.50
N LYS A 169 -1.82 18.45 -0.56
CA LYS A 169 -3.13 18.11 -0.02
C LYS A 169 -3.81 17.05 -0.88
N LEU A 170 -4.32 16.01 -0.23
CA LEU A 170 -5.07 14.94 -0.88
C LEU A 170 -6.58 15.08 -0.69
N GLN A 171 -7.00 15.45 0.51
CA GLN A 171 -8.39 15.68 0.93
C GLN A 171 -8.40 16.80 1.96
#